data_AF-A0A847GGF6-F1
#
_entry.id   AF-A0A847GGF6-F1
#
_cell.length_a   1.000
_cell.length_b   1.000
_cell.length_c   1.000
_cell.angle_alpha   90.00
_cell.angle_beta   90.00
_cell.angle_gamma   90.00
#
_symmetry.space_group_name_H-M   'P 1'
#
loop_
_entity.id
_entity.type
_entity.pdbx_description
1 polymer ?
#
loop_
_entity_poly.entity_id
_entity_poly.type
_entity_poly.pdbx_seq_one_letter_code
_entity_poly.pdbx_strand_id
1 'polypeptide(L)'
;MIALLLMLTVQAAQSDALFSGSVPADVPTFQIIQRGREPYYAGLKVDGKWVQDRNAEFKPSQEVDIFMDTPWQAQEPLRTTCRNLEVKYETPVMRRNRLEKSWEARGYIFRETANGRIPVLQEDAAYAERARNMVAAVRASRATAPASNPSGAEYVPPATVSEKGNTVAIAVFVTLVLAAGAALLFLVYKKMIAAESA
;
A
#
# COMPACT_ATOMS: atom_id res chain seq x y z
N MET A 1 28.32 14.31 -0.88
CA MET A 1 27.10 15.12 -0.66
C MET A 1 25.86 14.58 -1.36
N ILE A 2 25.95 14.04 -2.59
CA ILE A 2 24.79 13.47 -3.32
C ILE A 2 24.17 12.25 -2.60
N ALA A 3 25.00 11.41 -1.95
CA ALA A 3 24.51 10.26 -1.19
C ALA A 3 23.71 10.62 0.08
N LEU A 4 23.94 11.80 0.67
CA LEU A 4 23.19 12.28 1.84
C LEU A 4 21.83 12.86 1.43
N LEU A 5 21.73 13.48 0.25
CA LEU A 5 20.47 13.96 -0.32
C LEU A 5 19.53 12.83 -0.73
N LEU A 6 20.07 11.67 -1.17
CA LEU A 6 19.29 10.48 -1.50
C LEU A 6 18.78 9.71 -0.27
N MET A 7 19.46 9.82 0.88
CA MET A 7 18.96 9.25 2.14
C MET A 7 17.87 10.10 2.81
N LEU A 8 17.78 11.41 2.49
CA LEU A 8 16.78 12.32 3.04
C LEU A 8 15.40 12.24 2.36
N THR A 9 15.28 11.54 1.23
CA THR A 9 13.99 11.36 0.54
C THR A 9 13.21 10.11 0.96
N VAL A 10 13.71 9.35 1.95
CA VAL A 10 12.99 8.19 2.53
C VAL A 10 12.36 8.54 3.89
N GLN A 11 11.92 9.79 4.07
CA GLN A 11 10.66 10.00 4.79
C GLN A 11 9.54 9.87 3.76
N ALA A 12 9.40 8.66 3.22
CA ALA A 12 8.15 8.29 2.58
C ALA A 12 7.08 8.56 3.63
N ALA A 13 6.16 9.47 3.30
CA ALA A 13 4.93 9.68 4.05
C ALA A 13 4.49 8.30 4.55
N GLN A 14 4.41 8.14 5.87
CA GLN A 14 3.78 6.98 6.48
C GLN A 14 2.34 7.00 5.97
N SER A 15 2.12 6.39 4.81
CA SER A 15 0.83 6.34 4.14
C SER A 15 0.03 5.37 4.98
N ASP A 16 -0.66 5.91 5.97
CA ASP A 16 -1.60 5.18 6.80
C ASP A 16 -2.51 4.42 5.85
N ALA A 17 -2.43 3.08 5.90
CA ALA A 17 -3.06 2.20 4.94
C ALA A 17 -4.60 2.34 4.95
N LEU A 18 -5.15 3.02 5.96
CA LEU A 18 -6.53 3.50 5.98
C LEU A 18 -6.88 4.37 4.77
N PHE A 19 -5.92 5.11 4.19
CA PHE A 19 -6.14 6.09 3.13
C PHE A 19 -5.54 5.69 1.77
N SER A 20 -5.33 4.39 1.51
CA SER A 20 -4.80 3.89 0.23
C SER A 20 -5.81 3.91 -0.92
N GLY A 21 -7.01 4.47 -0.71
CA GLY A 21 -8.08 4.52 -1.71
C GLY A 21 -7.94 5.67 -2.72
N SER A 22 -9.01 5.89 -3.48
CA SER A 22 -9.06 6.94 -4.52
C SER A 22 -8.99 8.37 -3.97
N VAL A 23 -9.27 8.56 -2.68
CA VAL A 23 -9.28 9.88 -2.02
C VAL A 23 -8.05 9.99 -1.11
N PRO A 24 -7.13 10.93 -1.38
CA PRO A 24 -5.95 11.14 -0.54
C PRO A 24 -6.28 11.45 0.93
N ALA A 25 -5.32 11.20 1.83
CA ALA A 25 -5.50 11.36 3.27
C ALA A 25 -5.74 12.83 3.70
N ASP A 26 -5.14 13.77 2.98
CA ASP A 26 -5.22 15.21 3.20
C ASP A 26 -6.46 15.86 2.59
N VAL A 27 -7.18 15.15 1.72
CA VAL A 27 -8.38 15.66 1.06
C VAL A 27 -9.61 15.53 1.97
N PRO A 28 -10.42 16.59 2.13
CA PRO A 28 -11.71 16.53 2.81
C PRO A 28 -12.65 15.48 2.21
N THR A 29 -13.35 14.76 3.09
CA THR A 29 -14.43 13.86 2.69
C THR A 29 -15.79 14.44 3.06
N PHE A 30 -16.78 14.05 2.26
CA PHE A 30 -18.14 14.46 2.42
C PHE A 30 -19.06 13.25 2.34
N GLN A 31 -20.09 13.24 3.19
CA GLN A 31 -21.24 12.39 3.01
C GLN A 31 -22.09 12.95 1.86
N ILE A 32 -22.33 12.11 0.87
CA ILE A 32 -23.13 12.40 -0.31
C ILE A 32 -24.48 11.70 -0.16
N ILE A 33 -25.55 12.48 -0.25
CA ILE A 33 -26.92 12.00 -0.27
C ILE A 33 -27.48 12.32 -1.66
N GLN A 34 -27.87 11.28 -2.39
CA GLN A 34 -28.44 11.38 -3.73
C GLN A 34 -29.77 10.63 -3.76
N ARG A 35 -30.78 11.20 -4.42
CA ARG A 35 -32.11 10.59 -4.50
C ARG A 35 -32.03 9.19 -5.11
N GLY A 36 -32.55 8.19 -4.40
CA GLY A 36 -32.60 6.80 -4.86
C GLY A 36 -31.31 6.00 -4.63
N ARG A 37 -30.33 6.54 -3.91
CA ARG A 37 -29.14 5.81 -3.46
C ARG A 37 -28.98 5.90 -1.95
N GLU A 38 -28.38 4.88 -1.36
CA GLU A 38 -27.96 4.96 0.04
C GLU A 38 -26.87 6.04 0.20
N PRO A 39 -26.81 6.75 1.34
CA PRO A 39 -25.75 7.71 1.60
C PRO A 39 -24.37 7.04 1.57
N TYR A 40 -23.41 7.69 0.92
CA TYR A 40 -22.03 7.21 0.83
C TYR A 40 -21.05 8.35 1.05
N TYR A 41 -19.77 8.02 1.25
CA TYR A 41 -18.73 9.01 1.54
C TYR A 41 -17.77 9.14 0.37
N ALA A 42 -17.40 10.37 0.02
CA ALA A 42 -16.58 10.64 -1.14
C ALA A 42 -15.72 11.91 -0.97
N GLY A 43 -14.60 11.92 -1.67
CA GLY A 43 -13.88 13.14 -2.01
C GLY A 43 -14.46 13.74 -3.30
N LEU A 44 -14.38 15.05 -3.44
CA LEU A 44 -14.97 15.78 -4.57
C LEU A 44 -13.88 16.48 -5.37
N LYS A 45 -13.97 16.41 -6.71
CA LYS A 45 -13.22 17.29 -7.60
C LYS A 45 -14.14 18.21 -8.39
N VAL A 46 -13.73 19.45 -8.51
CA VAL A 46 -14.34 20.46 -9.37
C VAL A 46 -13.27 20.92 -10.34
N ASP A 47 -13.59 20.93 -11.64
CA ASP A 47 -12.64 21.32 -12.70
C ASP A 47 -11.30 20.59 -12.61
N GLY A 48 -11.35 19.30 -12.23
CA GLY A 48 -10.18 18.44 -12.07
C GLY A 48 -9.36 18.67 -10.78
N LYS A 49 -9.73 19.62 -9.92
CA LYS A 49 -9.04 19.93 -8.66
C LYS A 49 -9.82 19.40 -7.46
N TRP A 50 -9.12 18.82 -6.49
CA TRP A 50 -9.73 18.42 -5.22
C TRP A 50 -10.31 19.62 -4.48
N VAL A 51 -11.52 19.46 -3.96
CA VAL A 51 -12.13 20.42 -3.05
C VAL A 51 -11.37 20.37 -1.73
N GLN A 52 -10.71 21.47 -1.37
CA GLN A 52 -9.91 21.59 -0.14
C GLN A 52 -10.66 22.31 0.99
N ASP A 53 -11.68 23.10 0.65
CA ASP A 53 -12.48 23.82 1.63
C ASP A 53 -13.59 22.93 2.20
N ARG A 54 -13.59 22.74 3.52
CA ARG A 54 -14.64 22.01 4.26
C ARG A 54 -16.00 22.70 4.21
N ASN A 55 -16.01 24.02 4.00
CA ASN A 55 -17.21 24.83 3.90
C ASN A 55 -17.49 25.24 2.44
N ALA A 56 -16.95 24.51 1.47
CA ALA A 56 -17.13 24.81 0.07
C ALA A 56 -18.63 24.93 -0.29
N GLU A 57 -19.00 26.09 -0.82
CA GLU A 57 -20.32 26.31 -1.38
C GLU A 57 -20.33 25.88 -2.85
N PHE A 58 -21.22 24.94 -3.17
CA PHE A 58 -21.36 24.41 -4.53
C PHE A 58 -22.54 25.06 -5.23
N LYS A 59 -22.31 25.59 -6.45
CA LYS A 59 -23.41 26.10 -7.27
C LYS A 59 -24.24 24.93 -7.78
N PRO A 60 -25.59 25.01 -7.84
CA PRO A 60 -26.40 23.88 -8.30
C PRO A 60 -26.05 23.38 -9.72
N SER A 61 -25.65 24.28 -10.61
CA SER A 61 -25.26 23.96 -12.00
C SER A 61 -23.81 23.45 -12.13
N GLN A 62 -23.04 23.42 -11.05
CA GLN A 62 -21.64 23.02 -11.08
C GLN A 62 -21.54 21.51 -11.27
N GLU A 63 -20.67 21.10 -12.20
CA GLU A 63 -20.29 19.70 -12.34
C GLU A 63 -19.25 19.33 -11.30
N VAL A 64 -19.42 18.16 -10.72
CA VAL A 64 -18.52 17.59 -9.71
C VAL A 64 -18.22 16.14 -10.05
N ASP A 65 -16.94 15.78 -9.95
CA ASP A 65 -16.47 14.41 -10.01
C ASP A 65 -16.40 13.85 -8.59
N ILE A 66 -17.13 12.76 -8.35
CA ILE A 66 -17.28 12.13 -7.05
C ILE A 66 -16.39 10.89 -6.99
N PHE A 67 -15.44 10.87 -6.07
CA PHE A 67 -14.54 9.74 -5.84
C PHE A 67 -14.92 9.08 -4.52
N MET A 68 -15.48 7.87 -4.56
CA MET A 68 -15.89 7.17 -3.35
C MET A 68 -14.69 6.89 -2.42
N ASP A 69 -14.85 7.18 -1.14
CA ASP A 69 -13.81 7.05 -0.12
C ASP A 69 -13.81 5.63 0.48
N THR A 70 -13.35 4.69 -0.35
CA THR A 70 -13.21 3.27 0.00
C THR A 70 -11.79 2.77 -0.29
N PRO A 71 -11.03 2.30 0.71
CA PRO A 71 -9.60 1.99 0.57
C PRO A 71 -9.29 0.60 0.00
N TRP A 72 -10.25 -0.33 0.00
CA TRP A 72 -10.09 -1.70 -0.49
C TRP A 72 -10.32 -1.86 -2.00
N GLN A 73 -10.91 -0.87 -2.67
CA GLN A 73 -11.21 -0.95 -4.10
C GLN A 73 -11.28 0.45 -4.68
N ALA A 74 -10.46 0.70 -5.70
CA ALA A 74 -10.60 1.88 -6.54
C ALA A 74 -11.90 1.77 -7.35
N GLN A 75 -12.69 2.82 -7.31
CA GLN A 75 -13.93 2.93 -8.09
C GLN A 75 -13.79 4.06 -9.11
N GLU A 76 -14.43 3.87 -10.26
CA GLU A 76 -14.54 4.92 -11.28
C GLU A 76 -15.30 6.13 -10.71
N PRO A 77 -14.82 7.36 -10.98
CA PRO A 77 -15.49 8.55 -10.49
C PRO A 77 -16.86 8.73 -11.14
N LEU A 78 -17.83 9.18 -10.33
CA LEU A 78 -19.15 9.55 -10.82
C LEU A 78 -19.19 11.05 -11.09
N ARG A 79 -19.42 11.43 -12.35
CA ARG A 79 -19.68 12.83 -12.72
C ARG A 79 -21.16 13.15 -12.60
N THR A 80 -21.50 14.23 -11.90
CA THR A 80 -22.88 14.73 -11.81
C THR A 80 -22.93 16.22 -11.48
N THR A 81 -24.13 16.80 -11.45
CA THR A 81 -24.34 18.19 -11.05
C THR A 81 -24.72 18.29 -9.57
N CYS A 82 -24.20 19.30 -8.88
CA CYS A 82 -24.45 19.51 -7.44
C CYS A 82 -25.94 19.69 -7.10
N ARG A 83 -26.79 20.13 -8.04
CA ARG A 83 -28.25 20.20 -7.86
C ARG A 83 -28.88 18.89 -7.38
N ASN A 84 -28.31 17.75 -7.75
CA ASN A 84 -28.85 16.43 -7.42
C ASN A 84 -28.27 15.85 -6.12
N LEU A 85 -27.42 16.60 -5.42
CA LEU A 85 -26.66 16.13 -4.28
C LEU A 85 -26.95 16.99 -3.05
N GLU A 86 -27.08 16.34 -1.91
CA GLU A 86 -26.87 16.98 -0.61
C GLU A 86 -25.50 16.52 -0.08
N VAL A 87 -24.65 17.49 0.27
CA VAL A 87 -23.25 17.28 0.64
C VAL A 87 -23.05 17.73 2.08
N LYS A 88 -22.58 16.82 2.94
CA LYS A 88 -22.28 17.11 4.35
C LYS A 88 -20.83 16.79 4.66
N TYR A 89 -20.10 17.74 5.22
CA TYR A 89 -18.70 17.53 5.58
C TYR A 89 -18.53 16.44 6.64
N GLU A 90 -17.55 15.56 6.44
CA GLU A 90 -17.12 14.56 7.42
C GLU A 90 -15.77 14.99 8.02
N THR A 91 -15.67 15.02 9.35
CA THR A 91 -14.41 15.37 10.01
C THR A 91 -13.36 14.27 9.83
N PRO A 92 -12.04 14.57 9.86
CA PRO A 92 -10.99 13.56 9.65
C PRO A 92 -11.01 12.43 10.68
N VAL A 93 -11.43 12.74 11.92
CA VAL A 93 -11.57 11.75 13.00
C VAL A 93 -12.70 10.77 12.67
N MET A 94 -13.84 11.27 12.19
CA MET A 94 -14.96 10.42 11.76
C MET A 94 -14.58 9.57 10.55
N ARG A 95 -13.90 10.17 9.56
CA ARG A 95 -13.38 9.49 8.38
C ARG A 95 -12.51 8.30 8.78
N ARG A 96 -11.53 8.52 9.65
CA ARG A 96 -10.63 7.45 10.13
C ARG A 96 -11.40 6.32 10.80
N ASN A 97 -12.29 6.64 11.74
CA ASN A 97 -13.08 5.64 12.46
C ASN A 97 -14.00 4.84 11.52
N ARG A 98 -14.61 5.50 10.52
CA ARG A 98 -15.45 4.82 9.52
C ARG A 98 -14.62 3.86 8.68
N LEU A 99 -13.47 4.32 8.19
CA LEU A 99 -12.56 3.51 7.38
C LEU A 99 -12.07 2.28 8.16
N GLU A 100 -11.68 2.46 9.41
CA GLU A 100 -11.28 1.37 10.32
C GLU A 100 -12.42 0.35 10.51
N LYS A 101 -13.62 0.78 10.89
CA LYS A 101 -14.79 -0.10 11.04
C LYS A 101 -15.13 -0.85 9.75
N SER A 102 -14.95 -0.21 8.60
CA SER A 102 -15.24 -0.83 7.32
C SER A 102 -14.21 -1.88 6.89
N TRP A 103 -12.96 -1.77 7.35
CA TRP A 103 -11.97 -2.84 7.24
C TRP A 103 -12.29 -4.00 8.18
N GLU A 104 -12.65 -3.71 9.43
CA GLU A 104 -13.05 -4.71 10.42
C GLU A 104 -14.27 -5.51 9.94
N ALA A 105 -15.28 -4.84 9.37
CA ALA A 105 -16.46 -5.49 8.80
C ALA A 105 -16.12 -6.45 7.63
N ARG A 106 -14.95 -6.30 7.02
CA ARG A 106 -14.43 -7.17 5.95
C ARG A 106 -13.51 -8.29 6.49
N GLY A 107 -13.35 -8.40 7.81
CA GLY A 107 -12.50 -9.42 8.44
C GLY A 107 -11.02 -9.05 8.52
N TYR A 108 -10.69 -7.76 8.38
CA TYR A 108 -9.31 -7.29 8.53
C TYR A 108 -9.04 -6.81 9.96
N ILE A 109 -7.82 -7.02 10.42
CA ILE A 109 -7.28 -6.45 11.65
C ILE A 109 -6.09 -5.56 11.32
N PHE A 110 -5.90 -4.49 12.07
CA PHE A 110 -4.74 -3.63 11.91
C PHE A 110 -3.56 -4.16 12.73
N ARG A 111 -2.39 -4.25 12.09
CA ARG A 111 -1.13 -4.61 12.74
C ARG A 111 -0.13 -3.46 12.63
N GLU A 112 0.55 -3.19 13.73
CA GLU A 112 1.68 -2.26 13.75
C GLU A 112 2.90 -2.90 13.08
N THR A 113 3.47 -2.20 12.10
CA THR A 113 4.71 -2.61 11.43
C THR A 113 5.73 -1.48 11.48
N ALA A 114 6.99 -1.76 11.12
CA ALA A 114 8.03 -0.72 11.03
C ALA A 114 7.66 0.41 10.05
N ASN A 115 6.78 0.14 9.09
CA ASN A 115 6.33 1.10 8.08
C ASN A 115 4.98 1.76 8.44
N GLY A 116 4.45 1.50 9.64
CA GLY A 116 3.17 2.00 10.11
C GLY A 116 2.09 0.91 10.23
N ARG A 117 0.86 1.36 10.41
CA ARG A 117 -0.32 0.52 10.65
C ARG A 117 -0.88 -0.01 9.33
N ILE A 118 -0.97 -1.34 9.19
CA ILE A 118 -1.39 -2.01 7.94
C ILE A 118 -2.59 -2.93 8.23
N PRO A 119 -3.64 -2.94 7.38
CA PRO A 119 -4.72 -3.91 7.46
C PRO A 119 -4.25 -5.28 6.96
N VAL A 120 -4.46 -6.32 7.76
CA VAL A 120 -4.14 -7.71 7.44
C VAL A 120 -5.39 -8.55 7.66
N LEU A 121 -5.67 -9.50 6.76
CA LEU A 121 -6.80 -10.41 6.95
C LEU A 121 -6.61 -11.21 8.24
N GLN A 122 -7.65 -11.32 9.06
CA GLN A 122 -7.56 -11.96 10.38
C GLN A 122 -7.06 -13.41 10.29
N GLU A 123 -7.49 -14.13 9.26
CA GLU A 123 -7.09 -15.51 9.01
C GLU A 123 -5.58 -15.61 8.74
N ASP A 124 -5.04 -14.76 7.87
CA ASP A 124 -3.61 -14.70 7.54
C ASP A 124 -2.76 -14.38 8.76
N ALA A 125 -3.23 -13.44 9.60
CA ALA A 125 -2.56 -13.12 10.84
C ALA A 125 -2.49 -14.32 11.79
N ALA A 126 -3.58 -15.10 11.89
CA ALA A 126 -3.61 -16.32 12.71
C ALA A 126 -2.68 -17.42 12.16
N TYR A 127 -2.61 -17.59 10.84
CA TYR A 127 -1.65 -18.50 10.20
C TYR A 127 -0.20 -18.09 10.51
N ALA A 128 0.11 -16.80 10.38
CA ALA A 128 1.45 -16.28 10.64
C ALA A 128 1.87 -16.47 12.11
N GLU A 129 0.96 -16.23 13.07
CA GLU A 129 1.21 -16.47 14.49
C GLU A 129 1.45 -17.96 14.79
N ARG A 130 0.63 -18.86 14.23
CA ARG A 130 0.84 -20.31 14.35
C ARG A 130 2.20 -20.74 13.81
N ALA A 131 2.59 -20.25 12.64
CA ALA A 131 3.89 -20.55 12.04
C ALA A 131 5.05 -20.07 12.92
N ARG A 132 4.96 -18.86 13.49
CA ARG A 132 5.96 -18.33 14.43
C ARG A 132 6.08 -19.19 15.68
N ASN A 133 4.95 -19.62 16.24
CA ASN A 133 4.93 -20.49 17.42
C ASN A 133 5.54 -21.86 17.14
N MET A 134 5.30 -22.45 15.97
CA MET A 134 5.95 -23.69 15.56
C MET A 134 7.48 -23.53 15.42
N VAL A 135 7.95 -22.45 14.79
CA VAL A 135 9.39 -22.17 14.68
C VAL A 135 10.02 -21.95 16.05
N ALA A 136 9.35 -21.20 16.94
CA ALA A 136 9.81 -20.98 18.31
C ALA A 136 9.89 -22.31 19.09
N ALA A 137 8.89 -23.18 18.95
CA ALA A 137 8.86 -24.49 19.58
C ALA A 137 10.00 -25.40 19.08
N VAL A 138 10.27 -25.43 17.77
CA VAL A 138 11.41 -26.19 17.19
C VAL A 138 12.76 -25.64 17.66
N ARG A 139 12.90 -24.32 17.79
CA ARG A 139 14.12 -23.71 18.33
C ARG A 139 14.31 -24.03 19.81
N ALA A 140 13.24 -23.96 20.60
CA ALA A 140 13.26 -24.30 22.01
C ALA A 140 13.62 -25.78 22.22
N SER A 141 13.01 -26.70 21.46
CA SER A 141 13.31 -28.13 21.56
C SER A 141 14.73 -28.48 21.12
N ARG A 142 15.29 -27.78 20.13
CA ARG A 142 16.72 -27.90 19.76
C ARG A 142 17.67 -27.38 20.84
N ALA A 143 17.26 -26.34 21.58
CA ALA A 143 18.05 -25.78 22.67
C ALA A 143 18.01 -26.64 23.94
N THR A 144 16.91 -27.38 24.18
CA THR A 144 16.76 -28.30 25.32
C THR A 144 17.07 -29.76 24.97
N ALA A 145 17.44 -30.08 23.73
CA ALA A 145 17.92 -31.40 23.38
C ALA A 145 19.20 -31.69 24.19
N PRO A 146 19.23 -32.74 25.05
CA PRO A 146 20.46 -33.13 25.70
C PRO A 146 21.49 -33.45 24.62
N ALA A 147 22.74 -33.05 24.82
CA ALA A 147 23.85 -33.47 23.99
C ALA A 147 24.02 -34.99 24.12
N SER A 148 23.24 -35.74 23.35
CA SER A 148 23.48 -37.16 23.12
C SER A 148 24.76 -37.24 22.30
N ASN A 149 25.90 -37.38 22.98
CA ASN A 149 27.14 -37.83 22.36
C ASN A 149 26.87 -39.21 21.73
N PRO A 150 26.76 -39.34 20.39
CA PRO A 150 26.71 -40.64 19.77
C PRO A 150 28.17 -41.04 19.55
N SER A 151 28.79 -41.70 20.52
CA SER A 151 29.97 -42.48 20.23
C SER A 151 29.55 -43.62 19.29
N GLY A 152 29.77 -43.46 17.98
CA GLY A 152 29.67 -44.55 17.01
C GLY A 152 28.69 -44.39 15.86
N ALA A 153 28.02 -43.24 15.68
CA ALA A 153 27.34 -42.96 14.43
C ALA A 153 28.22 -42.03 13.60
N GLU A 154 28.76 -42.54 12.50
CA GLU A 154 29.45 -41.75 11.49
C GLU A 154 28.50 -40.63 11.05
N TYR A 155 28.85 -39.39 11.40
CA TYR A 155 28.08 -38.20 11.05
C TYR A 155 28.14 -38.04 9.54
N VAL A 156 27.10 -38.47 8.84
CA VAL A 156 26.87 -38.09 7.44
C VAL A 156 26.16 -36.74 7.48
N PRO A 157 26.84 -35.62 7.20
CA PRO A 157 26.16 -34.33 7.14
C PRO A 157 25.03 -34.40 6.11
N PRO A 158 23.82 -33.89 6.42
CA PRO A 158 22.82 -33.70 5.38
C PRO A 158 23.46 -32.81 4.31
N ALA A 159 23.33 -33.22 3.04
CA ALA A 159 23.84 -32.45 1.92
C ALA A 159 23.45 -30.98 2.12
N THR A 160 24.45 -30.13 2.35
CA THR A 160 24.25 -28.69 2.36
C THR A 160 23.71 -28.35 1.00
N VAL A 161 22.40 -28.08 0.90
CA VAL A 161 21.85 -27.42 -0.27
C VAL A 161 22.59 -26.09 -0.33
N SER A 162 23.55 -26.02 -1.24
CA SER A 162 24.40 -24.85 -1.38
C SER A 162 23.51 -23.71 -1.83
N GLU A 163 23.20 -22.78 -0.92
CA GLU A 163 22.57 -21.49 -1.24
C GLU A 163 23.42 -20.62 -2.19
N LYS A 164 24.58 -21.12 -2.66
CA LYS A 164 25.38 -20.50 -3.73
C LYS A 164 24.66 -20.48 -5.09
N GLY A 165 23.58 -21.26 -5.27
CA GLY A 165 22.79 -21.23 -6.52
C GLY A 165 21.98 -19.94 -6.72
N ASN A 166 21.58 -19.27 -5.63
CA ASN A 166 20.64 -18.15 -5.73
C ASN A 166 21.33 -16.78 -5.89
N THR A 167 22.56 -16.63 -5.40
CA THR A 167 23.32 -15.36 -5.49
C THR A 167 23.77 -15.05 -6.91
N VAL A 168 24.13 -16.07 -7.69
CA VAL A 168 24.48 -15.90 -9.12
C VAL A 168 23.24 -15.56 -9.94
N ALA A 169 22.10 -16.22 -9.68
CA ALA A 169 20.84 -15.93 -10.35
C ALA A 169 20.36 -14.48 -10.08
N ILE A 170 20.47 -14.02 -8.82
CA ILE A 170 20.16 -12.64 -8.44
C ILE A 170 21.12 -11.65 -9.11
N ALA A 171 22.43 -11.94 -9.15
CA ALA A 171 23.41 -11.08 -9.82
C ALA A 171 23.19 -10.97 -11.34
N VAL A 172 22.81 -12.08 -11.99
CA VAL A 172 22.45 -12.10 -13.42
C VAL A 172 21.15 -11.32 -13.66
N PHE A 173 20.14 -11.48 -12.80
CA PHE A 173 18.88 -10.74 -12.93
C PHE A 173 19.08 -9.22 -12.76
N VAL A 174 19.87 -8.81 -11.76
CA VAL A 174 20.19 -7.39 -11.53
C VAL A 174 20.97 -6.78 -12.69
N THR A 175 21.95 -7.51 -13.25
CA THR A 175 22.70 -7.02 -14.42
C THR A 175 21.83 -6.92 -15.67
N LEU A 176 20.89 -7.85 -15.89
CA LEU A 176 19.92 -7.79 -16.97
C LEU A 176 18.99 -6.58 -16.86
N VAL A 177 18.47 -6.29 -15.66
CA VAL A 177 17.61 -5.13 -15.41
C VAL A 177 18.35 -3.82 -15.63
N LEU A 178 19.61 -3.73 -15.17
CA LEU A 178 20.44 -2.55 -15.40
C LEU A 178 20.77 -2.34 -16.88
N ALA A 179 21.08 -3.41 -17.62
CA ALA A 179 21.32 -3.34 -19.05
C ALA A 179 20.07 -2.91 -19.84
N ALA A 180 18.90 -3.45 -19.48
CA ALA A 180 17.62 -3.05 -20.07
C ALA A 180 17.27 -1.58 -19.77
N GLY A 181 17.49 -1.12 -18.53
CA GLY A 181 17.31 0.28 -18.15
C GLY A 181 18.24 1.22 -18.92
N ALA A 182 19.51 0.86 -19.09
CA ALA A 182 20.47 1.62 -19.87
C ALA A 182 20.09 1.68 -21.36
N ALA A 183 19.61 0.58 -21.93
CA ALA A 183 19.12 0.53 -23.32
C ALA A 183 17.88 1.43 -23.52
N LEU A 184 16.93 1.40 -22.58
CA LEU A 184 15.76 2.28 -22.62
C LEU A 184 16.14 3.76 -22.50
N LEU A 185 17.05 4.10 -21.58
CA LEU A 185 17.57 5.46 -21.44
C LEU A 185 18.28 5.92 -22.72
N PHE A 186 19.07 5.04 -23.34
CA PHE A 186 19.74 5.34 -24.61
C PHE A 186 18.72 5.57 -25.74
N LEU A 187 17.65 4.78 -25.82
CA LEU A 187 16.58 4.98 -26.81
C LEU A 187 15.81 6.28 -26.58
N VAL A 188 15.51 6.63 -25.33
CA VAL A 188 14.88 7.90 -24.96
C VAL A 188 15.79 9.08 -25.32
N TYR A 189 17.08 9.00 -24.96
CA TYR A 189 18.09 10.01 -25.28
C TYR A 189 18.24 10.19 -26.80
N LYS A 190 18.35 9.10 -27.55
CA LYS A 190 18.42 9.12 -29.02
C LYS A 190 17.16 9.73 -29.63
N LYS A 191 15.98 9.43 -29.10
CA LYS A 191 14.71 10.00 -29.57
C LYS A 191 14.59 11.50 -29.27
N MET A 192 15.09 11.95 -28.12
CA MET A 192 15.13 13.38 -27.76
C MET A 192 16.06 14.16 -28.69
N ILE A 193 17.27 13.64 -28.96
CA ILE A 193 18.22 14.30 -29.87
C ILE A 193 17.69 14.35 -31.31
N ALA A 194 17.09 13.26 -31.80
CA ALA A 194 16.51 13.23 -33.14
C ALA A 194 15.32 14.20 -33.30
N ALA A 195 14.65 14.56 -32.20
CA ALA A 195 13.56 15.54 -32.18
C ALA A 195 14.06 16.99 -32.09
N GLU A 196 15.30 17.24 -31.67
CA GLU A 196 15.93 18.57 -31.69
C GLU A 196 16.61 18.91 -33.03
N SER A 197 16.86 17.91 -33.88
CA SER A 197 17.53 18.07 -35.19
C SER A 197 16.57 18.07 -36.40
N ALA A 198 15.26 18.20 -36.18
CA ALA A 198 14.21 18.28 -37.21
C ALA A 198 13.40 19.57 -37.03
#